data_AF-A0A223S7F5-F1
#
_entry.id   AF-A0A223S7F5-F1
#
_cell.length_a   1.000
_cell.length_b   1.000
_cell.length_c   1.000
_cell.angle_alpha   90.00
_cell.angle_beta   90.00
_cell.angle_gamma   90.00
#
_symmetry.space_group_name_H-M   'P 1'
#
loop_
_entity.id
_entity.type
_entity.pdbx_description
1 polymer ?
#
loop_
_entity_poly.entity_id
_entity_poly.type
_entity_poly.pdbx_seq_one_letter_code
_entity_poly.pdbx_strand_id
1 'polypeptide(L)'
;MEFDPAHADWSAHMKDVLIAARDRAQGRTALTGAELAEVHRRYARIIAFAKAGQPHALIRRLDGRREDYLRFAADFAVPFTSNGAERDLRMVKPQVKVSGAWRTLTGARYSCRIRSFIYTVRKQGHTVLAKLTELFAGNVW
;
A
#
# COMPACT_ATOMS: atom_id res chain seq x y z
N MET A 1 24.05 10.23 -14.03
CA MET A 1 23.66 8.81 -14.00
C MET A 1 23.05 8.52 -15.35
N GLU A 2 23.82 7.82 -16.17
CA GLU A 2 23.50 7.46 -17.55
C GLU A 2 22.60 6.23 -17.54
N PHE A 3 21.52 6.23 -18.33
CA PHE A 3 20.57 5.12 -18.36
C PHE A 3 20.97 4.18 -19.51
N ASP A 4 21.24 2.92 -19.18
CA ASP A 4 21.44 1.85 -20.17
C ASP A 4 20.10 1.57 -20.89
N PRO A 5 20.11 1.47 -22.24
CA PRO A 5 18.92 1.30 -23.07
C PRO A 5 18.16 -0.03 -22.91
N ALA A 6 18.63 -0.99 -22.09
CA ALA A 6 17.85 -2.19 -21.81
C ALA A 6 16.59 -1.86 -20.99
N HIS A 7 15.40 -2.26 -21.46
CA HIS A 7 14.08 -2.04 -20.82
C HIS A 7 13.97 -2.52 -19.36
N ALA A 8 14.95 -3.26 -18.83
CA ALA A 8 15.00 -3.71 -17.43
C ALA A 8 15.52 -2.64 -16.45
N ASP A 9 16.29 -1.66 -16.91
CA ASP A 9 17.05 -0.75 -16.02
C ASP A 9 16.20 0.31 -15.34
N TRP A 10 15.10 0.74 -15.96
CA TRP A 10 14.20 1.71 -15.32
C TRP A 10 13.57 1.14 -14.04
N SER A 11 13.31 -0.17 -13.98
CA SER A 11 12.67 -0.81 -12.84
C SER A 11 13.60 -0.90 -11.63
N ALA A 12 14.89 -1.20 -11.87
CA ALA A 12 15.94 -1.18 -10.86
C ALA A 12 16.13 0.24 -10.31
N HIS A 13 16.26 1.23 -11.20
CA HIS A 13 16.39 2.63 -10.79
C HIS A 13 15.15 3.13 -10.03
N MET A 14 13.94 2.72 -10.43
CA MET A 14 12.71 3.06 -9.70
C MET A 14 12.73 2.49 -8.29
N LYS A 15 13.07 1.20 -8.16
CA LYS A 15 13.22 0.53 -6.86
C LYS A 15 14.22 1.27 -5.97
N ASP A 16 15.37 1.65 -6.52
CA ASP A 16 16.42 2.33 -5.77
C ASP A 16 15.98 3.72 -5.28
N VAL A 17 15.23 4.47 -6.10
CA VAL A 17 14.64 5.75 -5.68
C VAL A 17 13.67 5.56 -4.51
N LEU A 18 12.78 4.57 -4.60
CA LEU A 18 11.77 4.30 -3.56
C LEU A 18 12.41 3.80 -2.26
N ILE A 19 13.39 2.89 -2.35
CA ILE A 19 14.17 2.39 -1.22
C ILE A 19 14.95 3.53 -0.55
N ALA A 20 15.64 4.36 -1.33
CA ALA A 20 16.41 5.47 -0.78
C ALA A 20 15.51 6.55 -0.15
N ALA A 21 14.28 6.74 -0.64
CA ALA A 21 13.29 7.61 0.00
C ALA A 21 12.82 7.03 1.34
N ARG A 22 12.53 5.72 1.38
CA ARG A 22 12.15 5.00 2.61
C ARG A 22 13.25 5.04 3.67
N ASP A 23 14.50 4.83 3.27
CA ASP A 23 15.61 4.75 4.24
C ASP A 23 15.88 6.13 4.88
N ARG A 24 15.72 7.22 4.10
CA ARG A 24 15.75 8.59 4.63
C ARG A 24 14.56 8.92 5.55
N ALA A 25 13.46 8.19 5.41
CA ALA A 25 12.27 8.34 6.24
C ALA A 25 12.40 7.61 7.60
N GLN A 26 13.44 6.83 7.85
CA GLN A 26 13.58 6.14 9.14
C GLN A 26 13.84 7.15 10.27
N GLY A 27 12.95 7.17 11.27
CA GLY A 27 13.09 7.99 12.48
C GLY A 27 12.66 9.45 12.35
N ARG A 28 12.10 9.88 11.22
CA ARG A 28 11.51 11.23 11.03
C ARG A 28 9.99 11.13 10.92
N THR A 29 9.28 12.23 10.69
CA THR A 29 7.81 12.23 10.46
C THR A 29 7.42 12.60 9.02
N ALA A 30 8.33 13.24 8.29
CA ALA A 30 8.24 13.52 6.85
C ALA A 30 9.66 13.80 6.30
N LEU A 31 9.85 13.64 4.99
CA LEU A 31 10.99 14.25 4.29
C LEU A 31 10.79 15.76 4.17
N THR A 32 11.88 16.53 4.13
CA THR A 32 11.83 17.97 3.87
C THR A 32 11.30 18.24 2.45
N GLY A 33 10.79 19.46 2.20
CA GLY A 33 10.33 19.85 0.87
C GLY A 33 11.41 19.71 -0.22
N ALA A 34 12.68 19.97 0.13
CA ALA A 34 13.81 19.80 -0.80
C ALA A 34 14.08 18.33 -1.13
N GLU A 35 14.07 17.45 -0.12
CA GLU A 35 14.25 16.01 -0.27
C GLU A 35 13.09 15.40 -1.09
N LEU A 36 11.85 15.79 -0.80
CA LEU A 36 10.68 15.39 -1.58
C LEU A 36 10.80 15.83 -3.03
N ALA A 37 11.15 17.09 -3.29
CA ALA A 37 11.35 17.60 -4.64
C ALA A 37 12.43 16.81 -5.40
N GLU A 38 13.51 16.40 -4.74
CA GLU A 38 14.53 15.54 -5.34
C GLU A 38 13.97 14.15 -5.71
N VAL A 39 13.26 13.50 -4.79
CA VAL A 39 12.62 12.19 -5.04
C VAL A 39 11.65 12.29 -6.21
N HIS A 40 10.79 13.31 -6.24
CA HIS A 40 9.85 13.55 -7.34
C HIS A 40 10.56 13.77 -8.67
N ARG A 41 11.65 14.56 -8.70
CA ARG A 41 12.46 14.76 -9.92
C ARG A 41 13.09 13.47 -10.41
N ARG A 42 13.66 12.65 -9.52
CA ARG A 42 14.26 11.35 -9.88
C ARG A 42 13.21 10.38 -10.40
N TYR A 43 12.08 10.26 -9.70
CA TYR A 43 10.93 9.46 -10.13
C TYR A 43 10.43 9.88 -11.52
N ALA A 44 10.22 11.17 -11.74
CA ALA A 44 9.72 11.71 -13.00
C ALA A 44 10.65 11.40 -14.18
N ARG A 45 11.98 11.51 -13.98
CA ARG A 45 12.97 11.17 -15.01
C ARG A 45 12.91 9.69 -15.39
N ILE A 46 12.81 8.80 -14.41
CA ILE A 46 12.71 7.36 -14.66
C ILE A 46 11.42 7.03 -15.41
N ILE A 47 10.29 7.64 -15.03
CA ILE A 47 9.02 7.46 -15.75
C ILE A 47 9.10 8.00 -17.18
N ALA A 48 9.70 9.17 -17.39
CA ALA A 48 9.89 9.73 -18.73
C ALA A 48 10.73 8.81 -19.61
N PHE A 49 11.85 8.30 -19.08
CA PHE A 49 12.69 7.31 -19.76
C PHE A 49 11.90 6.03 -20.07
N ALA A 50 11.20 5.47 -19.09
CA ALA A 50 10.44 4.24 -19.26
C ALA A 50 9.31 4.39 -20.30
N LYS A 51 8.67 5.57 -20.39
CA LYS A 51 7.63 5.88 -21.38
C LYS A 51 8.15 5.97 -22.81
N ALA A 52 9.44 6.26 -23.01
CA ALA A 52 10.06 6.26 -24.33
C ALA A 52 10.30 4.84 -24.88
N GLY A 53 10.23 3.82 -24.01
CA GLY A 53 10.30 2.41 -24.37
C GLY A 53 8.95 1.83 -24.82
N GLN A 54 8.82 0.51 -24.68
CA GLN A 54 7.59 -0.20 -25.05
C GLN A 54 6.42 0.17 -24.12
N PRO A 55 5.18 0.29 -24.65
CA PRO A 55 4.01 0.59 -23.83
C PRO A 55 3.81 -0.45 -22.72
N HIS A 56 3.81 0.00 -21.47
CA HIS A 56 3.64 -0.88 -20.31
C HIS A 56 2.55 -0.34 -19.37
N ALA A 57 1.58 -1.19 -19.02
CA ALA A 57 0.47 -0.83 -18.14
C ALA A 57 0.94 -0.32 -16.77
N LEU A 58 1.98 -0.95 -16.20
CA LEU A 58 2.62 -0.50 -14.96
C LEU A 58 3.16 0.94 -15.05
N ILE A 59 3.85 1.30 -16.13
CA ILE A 59 4.42 2.65 -16.28
C ILE A 59 3.29 3.69 -16.31
N ARG A 60 2.22 3.43 -17.08
CA ARG A 60 1.04 4.30 -17.11
C ARG A 60 0.42 4.49 -15.73
N ARG A 61 0.36 3.43 -14.93
CA ARG A 61 -0.20 3.47 -13.58
C ARG A 61 0.70 4.24 -12.60
N LEU A 62 2.02 4.03 -12.67
CA LEU A 62 3.00 4.76 -11.87
C LEU A 62 2.97 6.26 -12.18
N ASP A 63 2.92 6.62 -13.48
CA ASP A 63 2.83 8.03 -13.90
C ASP A 63 1.53 8.69 -13.41
N GLY A 64 0.38 8.03 -13.64
CA GLY A 64 -0.93 8.57 -13.29
C GLY A 64 -1.26 8.60 -11.80
N ARG A 65 -0.47 7.95 -10.94
CA ARG A 65 -0.71 7.88 -9.48
C ARG A 65 0.55 8.14 -8.66
N ARG A 66 1.44 8.99 -9.17
CA ARG A 66 2.72 9.31 -8.52
C ARG A 66 2.58 9.68 -7.05
N GLU A 67 1.61 10.54 -6.74
CA GLU A 67 1.36 11.00 -5.36
C GLU A 67 0.93 9.86 -4.43
N ASP A 68 0.20 8.86 -4.92
CA ASP A 68 -0.16 7.69 -4.11
C ASP A 68 1.08 6.83 -3.82
N TYR A 69 1.96 6.65 -4.81
CA TYR A 69 3.17 5.83 -4.66
C TYR A 69 4.27 6.51 -3.85
N LEU A 70 4.29 7.83 -3.78
CA LEU A 70 5.25 8.61 -2.98
C LEU A 70 4.68 9.09 -1.64
N ARG A 71 3.41 8.81 -1.33
CA ARG A 71 2.75 9.31 -0.12
C ARG A 71 3.50 8.98 1.17
N PHE A 72 4.07 7.78 1.27
CA PHE A 72 4.87 7.36 2.43
C PHE A 72 6.07 8.28 2.72
N ALA A 73 6.56 9.02 1.73
CA ALA A 73 7.69 9.93 1.88
C ALA A 73 7.25 11.34 2.36
N ALA A 74 5.98 11.69 2.17
CA ALA A 74 5.39 12.96 2.59
C ALA A 74 4.58 12.83 3.89
N ASP A 75 3.99 11.66 4.14
CA ASP A 75 3.21 11.31 5.33
C ASP A 75 3.62 9.93 5.83
N PHE A 76 4.32 9.88 6.97
CA PHE A 76 4.85 8.63 7.50
C PHE A 76 3.81 7.81 8.26
N ALA A 77 2.59 8.32 8.44
CA ALA A 77 1.47 7.47 8.85
C ALA A 77 1.10 6.45 7.75
N VAL A 78 1.50 6.72 6.50
CA VAL A 78 1.33 5.79 5.38
C VAL A 78 2.54 4.86 5.29
N PRO A 79 2.35 3.53 5.45
CA PRO A 79 3.45 2.59 5.39
C PRO A 79 4.01 2.48 3.96
N PHE A 80 5.31 2.25 3.84
CA PHE A 80 5.99 2.03 2.55
C PHE A 80 5.47 0.82 1.76
N THR A 81 4.96 -0.21 2.45
CA THR A 81 4.51 -1.46 1.83
C THR A 81 3.00 -1.64 1.96
N SER A 82 2.40 -2.32 0.96
CA SER A 82 1.00 -2.76 0.98
C SER A 82 0.74 -3.98 1.88
N ASN A 83 1.76 -4.50 2.57
CA ASN A 83 1.69 -5.74 3.35
C ASN A 83 0.51 -5.78 4.34
N GLY A 84 0.18 -4.64 4.97
CA GLY A 84 -0.98 -4.55 5.85
C GLY A 84 -2.30 -4.79 5.11
N ALA A 85 -2.52 -4.07 4.01
CA ALA A 85 -3.72 -4.21 3.19
C ALA A 85 -3.84 -5.61 2.59
N GLU A 86 -2.74 -6.19 2.11
CA GLU A 86 -2.71 -7.55 1.56
C GLU A 86 -3.03 -8.59 2.63
N ARG A 87 -2.45 -8.46 3.83
CA ARG A 87 -2.73 -9.35 4.96
C ARG A 87 -4.20 -9.31 5.35
N ASP A 88 -4.81 -8.12 5.34
CA ASP A 88 -6.22 -7.94 5.67
C ASP A 88 -7.14 -8.63 4.63
N LEU A 89 -6.76 -8.59 3.36
CA LEU A 89 -7.50 -9.24 2.27
C LEU A 89 -7.17 -10.74 2.11
N ARG A 90 -6.04 -11.20 2.64
CA ARG A 90 -5.50 -12.56 2.41
C ARG A 90 -6.50 -13.64 2.74
N MET A 91 -7.33 -13.44 3.78
CA MET A 91 -8.29 -14.43 4.26
C MET A 91 -9.45 -14.71 3.28
N VAL A 92 -9.57 -13.95 2.19
CA VAL A 92 -10.52 -14.26 1.10
C VAL A 92 -10.10 -15.53 0.36
N LYS A 93 -8.81 -15.70 0.07
CA LYS A 93 -8.33 -16.84 -0.72
C LYS A 93 -8.44 -18.18 0.04
N PRO A 94 -8.03 -18.31 1.32
CA PRO A 94 -8.30 -19.49 2.12
C PRO A 94 -9.79 -19.81 2.25
N GLN A 95 -10.67 -18.82 2.36
CA GLN A 95 -12.11 -19.06 2.41
C GLN A 95 -12.59 -19.78 1.15
N VAL A 96 -12.13 -19.35 -0.03
CA VAL A 96 -12.49 -19.97 -1.30
C VAL A 96 -11.82 -21.34 -1.45
N LYS A 97 -10.53 -21.44 -1.12
CA LYS A 97 -9.71 -22.64 -1.37
C LYS A 97 -10.00 -23.79 -0.40
N VAL A 98 -10.26 -23.48 0.87
CA VAL A 98 -10.32 -24.47 1.97
C VAL A 98 -11.73 -24.59 2.54
N SER A 99 -12.43 -23.47 2.72
CA SER A 99 -13.73 -23.44 3.42
C SER A 99 -14.94 -23.49 2.47
N GLY A 100 -14.74 -23.84 1.20
CA GLY A 100 -15.83 -24.03 0.23
C GLY A 100 -16.47 -22.74 -0.30
N ALA A 101 -15.78 -21.61 -0.20
CA ALA A 101 -16.25 -20.27 -0.59
C ALA A 101 -17.53 -19.82 0.13
N TRP A 102 -18.08 -18.67 -0.28
CA TRP A 102 -19.40 -18.23 0.17
C TRP A 102 -20.44 -18.61 -0.87
N ARG A 103 -21.56 -19.20 -0.44
CA ARG A 103 -22.65 -19.61 -1.32
C ARG A 103 -23.55 -18.46 -1.76
N THR A 104 -23.49 -17.32 -1.06
CA THR A 104 -24.28 -16.12 -1.35
C THR A 104 -23.45 -14.86 -1.16
N LEU A 105 -23.79 -13.79 -1.89
CA LEU A 105 -23.18 -12.48 -1.72
C LEU A 105 -23.43 -11.91 -0.31
N THR A 106 -24.60 -12.17 0.26
CA THR A 106 -24.96 -11.76 1.63
C THR A 106 -24.02 -12.39 2.65
N GLY A 107 -23.75 -13.70 2.54
CA GLY A 107 -22.79 -14.38 3.43
C GLY A 107 -21.37 -13.82 3.29
N ALA A 108 -20.94 -13.52 2.06
CA ALA A 108 -19.65 -12.87 1.83
C ALA A 108 -19.59 -11.48 2.50
N ARG A 109 -20.65 -10.68 2.37
CA ARG A 109 -20.74 -9.35 3.00
C ARG A 109 -20.68 -9.42 4.53
N TYR A 110 -21.35 -10.39 5.17
CA TYR A 110 -21.25 -10.59 6.62
C TYR A 110 -19.83 -10.96 7.04
N SER A 111 -19.19 -11.87 6.31
CA SER A 111 -17.80 -12.27 6.60
C SER A 111 -16.85 -11.08 6.47
N CYS A 112 -17.00 -10.25 5.43
CA CYS A 112 -16.25 -9.01 5.27
C CYS A 112 -16.50 -8.04 6.43
N ARG A 113 -17.76 -7.79 6.81
CA ARG A 113 -18.13 -6.87 7.89
C ARG A 113 -17.51 -7.27 9.23
N ILE A 114 -17.62 -8.55 9.60
CA ILE A 114 -17.04 -9.08 10.85
C ILE A 114 -15.52 -8.89 10.84
N ARG A 115 -14.85 -9.24 9.72
CA ARG A 115 -13.39 -9.10 9.62
C ARG A 115 -12.96 -7.64 9.64
N SER A 116 -13.65 -6.75 8.93
CA SER A 116 -13.39 -5.31 8.95
C SER A 116 -13.44 -4.76 10.37
N PHE A 117 -14.44 -5.13 11.17
CA PHE A 117 -14.50 -4.78 12.59
C PHE A 117 -13.25 -5.26 13.35
N ILE A 118 -12.92 -6.55 13.24
CA ILE A 118 -11.78 -7.15 13.96
C ILE A 118 -10.46 -6.47 13.57
N TYR A 119 -10.25 -6.19 12.27
CA TYR A 119 -9.05 -5.52 11.80
C TYR A 119 -8.97 -4.08 12.29
N THR A 120 -10.06 -3.33 12.30
CA THR A 120 -10.10 -1.97 12.84
C THR A 120 -9.75 -1.95 14.32
N VAL A 121 -10.38 -2.81 15.12
CA VAL A 121 -10.12 -2.93 16.56
C VAL A 121 -8.64 -3.24 16.84
N ARG A 122 -8.06 -4.17 16.08
CA ARG A 122 -6.62 -4.49 16.18
C ARG A 122 -5.72 -3.32 15.78
N LYS A 123 -6.05 -2.58 14.71
CA LYS A 123 -5.28 -1.41 14.26
C LYS A 123 -5.31 -0.27 15.28
N GLN A 124 -6.39 -0.13 16.03
CA GLN A 124 -6.53 0.83 17.12
C GLN A 124 -5.89 0.36 18.44
N GLY A 125 -5.24 -0.81 18.46
CA GLY A 125 -4.59 -1.33 19.67
C GLY A 125 -5.54 -1.86 20.74
N HIS A 126 -6.80 -2.12 20.39
CA HIS A 126 -7.81 -2.62 21.32
C HIS A 126 -7.92 -4.15 21.31
N THR A 127 -8.37 -4.71 22.44
CA THR A 127 -8.68 -6.14 22.55
C THR A 127 -9.98 -6.47 21.82
N VAL A 128 -9.91 -7.41 20.87
CA VAL A 128 -11.05 -7.82 20.04
C VAL A 128 -12.23 -8.30 20.87
N LEU A 129 -11.98 -9.15 21.87
CA LEU A 129 -13.05 -9.69 22.72
C LEU A 129 -13.75 -8.58 23.50
N ALA A 130 -12.99 -7.67 24.12
CA ALA A 130 -13.55 -6.55 24.88
C ALA A 130 -14.45 -5.67 23.99
N LYS A 131 -14.00 -5.30 22.78
CA LYS A 131 -14.79 -4.50 21.85
C LYS A 131 -16.02 -5.23 21.30
N LEU A 132 -15.96 -6.56 21.13
CA LEU A 132 -17.15 -7.34 20.78
C LEU A 132 -18.16 -7.33 21.94
N THR A 133 -17.70 -7.48 23.18
CA THR A 133 -18.58 -7.40 24.36
C THR A 133 -19.25 -6.03 24.47
N GLU A 134 -18.49 -4.94 24.32
CA GLU A 134 -19.03 -3.58 24.29
C GLU A 134 -20.08 -3.39 23.17
N LEU A 135 -19.76 -3.84 21.94
CA LEU A 135 -20.66 -3.79 20.79
C LEU A 135 -22.01 -4.48 21.08
N PHE A 136 -21.98 -5.68 21.68
CA PHE A 136 -23.19 -6.43 22.00
C PHE A 136 -23.93 -5.91 23.24
N ALA A 137 -23.24 -5.19 24.14
CA ALA A 137 -23.85 -4.47 25.25
C ALA A 137 -24.54 -3.16 24.82
N GLY A 138 -24.51 -2.82 23.53
CA GLY A 138 -25.04 -1.56 23.01
C GLY A 138 -24.09 -0.36 23.20
N ASN A 139 -22.91 -0.60 23.75
CA ASN A 139 -21.87 0.40 23.95
C ASN A 139 -20.97 0.41 22.71
N VAL A 140 -21.49 0.93 21.62
CA VAL A 140 -20.68 1.27 20.45
C VAL A 140 -20.02 2.62 20.71
N TRP A 141 -18.70 2.66 20.48
CA TRP A 141 -17.83 3.83 20.47
C TRP A 141 -18.53 5.20 20.33
#